data_AF-A0A0A0DEB0-F1
#
_entry.id   AF-A0A0A0DEB0-F1
#
_cell.length_a   1.000
_cell.length_b   1.000
_cell.length_c   1.000
_cell.angle_alpha   90.00
_cell.angle_beta   90.00
_cell.angle_gamma   90.00
#
_symmetry.space_group_name_H-M   'P 1'
#
loop_
_entity.id
_entity.type
_entity.pdbx_description
1 polymer ?
#
loop_
_entity_poly.entity_id
_entity_poly.type
_entity_poly.pdbx_seq_one_letter_code
_entity_poly.pdbx_strand_id
1 'polypeptide(L)'
;MLAPDIARRLFDLLAEDAYFNDESCGLGAYYVENHLQEIEEAVRSQGYDGPPLRLAGHHYPTHGAVYWIYDPERLTHEEARRLSDQWVSQAQRRP
;
A
#
# COMPACT_ATOMS: atom_id res chain seq x y z
N MET A 1 -0.19 -1.75 17.52
CA MET A 1 0.71 -0.65 17.12
C MET A 1 1.86 -1.26 16.35
N LEU A 2 2.00 -0.90 15.08
CA LEU A 2 3.07 -1.36 14.19
C LEU A 2 4.45 -1.05 14.76
N ALA A 3 5.42 -1.93 14.48
CA ALA A 3 6.80 -1.72 14.88
C ALA A 3 7.37 -0.44 14.22
N PRO A 4 8.23 0.35 14.89
CA PRO A 4 8.70 1.63 14.37
C PRO A 4 9.42 1.55 13.01
N ASP A 5 10.14 0.48 12.76
CA ASP A 5 10.82 0.20 11.49
C ASP A 5 9.83 -0.04 10.35
N ILE A 6 8.74 -0.77 10.63
CA ILE A 6 7.64 -0.95 9.67
C ILE A 6 6.96 0.39 9.40
N ALA A 7 6.63 1.16 10.44
CA ALA A 7 6.00 2.47 10.29
C ALA A 7 6.85 3.41 9.42
N ARG A 8 8.17 3.44 9.65
CA ARG A 8 9.12 4.21 8.84
C ARG A 8 9.10 3.77 7.38
N ARG A 9 9.15 2.46 7.11
CA ARG A 9 9.10 1.93 5.75
C ARG A 9 7.82 2.31 5.01
N LEU A 10 6.66 2.21 5.68
CA LEU A 10 5.38 2.60 5.09
C LEU A 10 5.34 4.09 4.76
N PHE A 11 5.88 4.92 5.67
CA PHE A 11 6.03 6.35 5.44
C PHE A 11 6.92 6.65 4.22
N ASP A 12 8.06 5.97 4.10
CA ASP A 12 8.99 6.17 2.98
C ASP A 12 8.33 5.78 1.64
N LEU A 13 7.58 4.67 1.60
CA LEU A 13 6.80 4.25 0.42
C LEU A 13 5.73 5.28 0.03
N LEU A 14 4.99 5.83 1.01
CA LEU A 14 4.03 6.92 0.74
C LEU A 14 4.72 8.22 0.32
N ALA A 15 5.89 8.53 0.87
CA ALA A 15 6.62 9.73 0.50
C ALA A 15 7.08 9.65 -0.96
N GLU A 16 7.64 8.51 -1.36
CA GLU A 16 8.16 8.27 -2.72
C GLU A 16 7.04 8.13 -3.74
N ASP A 17 6.11 7.20 -3.53
CA ASP A 17 5.15 6.76 -4.55
C ASP A 17 3.72 7.21 -4.28
N ALA A 18 3.43 7.82 -3.12
CA ALA A 18 2.06 8.08 -2.65
C ALA A 18 1.20 6.80 -2.54
N TYR A 19 1.84 5.63 -2.51
CA TYR A 19 1.19 4.34 -2.69
C TYR A 19 2.06 3.20 -2.13
N PHE A 20 1.41 2.13 -1.66
CA PHE A 20 2.03 0.81 -1.53
C PHE A 20 0.96 -0.28 -1.59
N ASN A 21 1.37 -1.51 -1.95
CA ASN A 21 0.53 -2.70 -1.80
C ASN A 21 1.03 -3.59 -0.65
N ASP A 22 0.15 -4.49 -0.24
CA ASP A 22 0.35 -5.51 0.79
C ASP A 22 1.65 -6.31 0.67
N GLU A 23 2.09 -6.60 -0.56
CA GLU A 23 3.32 -7.33 -0.81
C GLU A 23 4.56 -6.42 -0.86
N SER A 24 4.45 -5.22 -1.41
CA SER A 24 5.54 -4.25 -1.47
C SER A 24 5.91 -3.71 -0.08
N CYS A 25 4.93 -3.61 0.82
CA CYS A 25 5.15 -3.24 2.21
C CYS A 25 5.49 -4.42 3.13
N GLY A 26 5.21 -5.66 2.71
CA GLY A 26 5.52 -6.88 3.45
C GLY A 26 4.57 -7.18 4.61
N LEU A 27 3.39 -6.55 4.65
CA LEU A 27 2.36 -6.77 5.68
C LEU A 27 1.38 -7.88 5.29
N GLY A 28 1.26 -8.16 4.00
CA GLY A 28 0.33 -9.17 3.47
C GLY A 28 -1.12 -8.70 3.42
N ALA A 29 -1.89 -9.36 2.54
CA ALA A 29 -3.24 -8.96 2.16
C ALA A 29 -4.19 -8.78 3.34
N TYR A 30 -4.23 -9.78 4.23
CA TYR A 30 -5.13 -9.78 5.40
C TYR A 30 -4.91 -8.55 6.28
N TYR A 31 -3.64 -8.19 6.53
CA TYR A 31 -3.33 -7.08 7.41
C TYR A 31 -3.71 -5.74 6.76
N VAL A 32 -3.31 -5.52 5.50
CA VAL A 32 -3.63 -4.27 4.78
C VAL A 32 -5.14 -4.07 4.62
N GLU A 33 -5.89 -5.14 4.34
CA GLU A 33 -7.35 -5.07 4.21
C GLU A 33 -8.05 -4.66 5.51
N ASN A 34 -7.58 -5.15 6.67
CA ASN A 34 -8.31 -5.04 7.94
C ASN A 34 -7.77 -3.96 8.89
N HIS A 35 -6.57 -3.42 8.63
CA HIS A 35 -5.84 -2.54 9.56
C HIS A 35 -5.52 -1.14 9.00
N LEU A 36 -6.34 -0.60 8.08
CA LEU A 36 -6.11 0.73 7.49
C LEU A 36 -5.90 1.82 8.55
N GLN A 37 -6.73 1.86 9.61
CA GLN A 37 -6.60 2.87 10.66
C GLN A 37 -5.26 2.76 11.40
N GLU A 38 -4.83 1.54 11.75
CA GLU A 38 -3.54 1.33 12.43
C GLU A 38 -2.36 1.72 11.53
N ILE A 39 -2.46 1.45 10.23
CA ILE A 39 -1.49 1.86 9.22
C ILE A 39 -1.43 3.38 9.11
N GLU A 40 -2.58 4.06 9.03
CA GLU A 40 -2.66 5.52 9.01
C GLU A 40 -2.04 6.15 10.26
N GLU A 41 -2.38 5.65 11.45
CA GLU A 41 -1.79 6.11 12.71
C GLU A 41 -0.27 5.93 12.71
N ALA A 42 0.22 4.79 12.21
CA ALA A 42 1.64 4.51 12.12
C ALA A 42 2.37 5.49 11.18
N VAL A 43 1.87 5.74 9.97
CA VAL A 43 2.55 6.68 9.04
C VAL A 43 2.44 8.12 9.51
N ARG A 44 1.32 8.52 10.15
CA ARG A 44 1.18 9.85 10.75
C ARG A 44 2.17 10.06 11.90
N SER A 45 2.44 9.03 12.71
CA SER A 45 3.48 9.08 13.75
C SER A 45 4.89 9.33 13.19
N GLN A 46 5.13 9.02 11.91
CA GLN A 46 6.41 9.26 11.23
C GLN A 46 6.50 10.61 10.53
N GLY A 47 5.39 11.37 10.47
CA GLY A 47 5.33 12.71 9.90
C GLY A 47 4.42 12.86 8.67
N TYR A 48 3.62 11.85 8.30
CA TYR A 48 2.64 12.01 7.23
C TYR A 48 1.50 12.94 7.67
N ASP A 49 1.35 14.07 6.98
CA ASP A 49 0.35 15.12 7.24
C ASP A 49 -0.73 15.22 6.16
N GLY A 50 -0.70 14.32 5.16
CA GLY A 50 -1.65 14.29 4.06
C GLY A 50 -3.08 13.87 4.43
N PRO A 51 -3.97 13.78 3.42
CA PRO A 51 -5.38 13.43 3.59
C PRO A 51 -5.53 12.00 4.13
N PRO A 52 -6.76 11.61 4.55
CA PRO A 52 -7.07 10.22 4.84
C PRO A 52 -6.72 9.31 3.65
N LEU A 53 -5.97 8.25 3.94
CA LEU A 53 -5.55 7.27 2.95
C LEU A 53 -6.76 6.44 2.50
N ARG A 54 -6.69 5.94 1.27
CA ARG A 54 -7.71 5.04 0.72
C ARG A 54 -7.16 3.66 0.55
N LEU A 55 -7.95 2.67 0.97
CA LEU A 55 -7.73 1.26 0.71
C LEU A 55 -8.54 0.84 -0.52
N ALA A 56 -7.90 0.07 -1.40
CA ALA A 56 -8.55 -0.64 -2.49
C ALA A 56 -7.93 -2.02 -2.65
N GLY A 57 -8.58 -2.88 -3.43
CA GLY A 57 -8.06 -4.21 -3.70
C GLY A 57 -8.65 -4.79 -4.98
N HIS A 58 -8.02 -5.85 -5.46
CA HIS A 58 -8.48 -6.57 -6.64
C HIS A 58 -7.95 -7.99 -6.69
N HIS A 59 -8.75 -8.86 -7.27
CA HIS A 59 -8.41 -10.25 -7.49
C HIS A 59 -7.80 -10.48 -8.88
N TYR A 60 -6.52 -10.82 -8.93
CA TYR A 60 -5.79 -11.19 -10.13
C TYR A 60 -5.84 -12.71 -10.35
N PRO A 61 -6.30 -13.22 -11.51
CA PRO A 61 -6.49 -14.66 -11.72
C PRO A 61 -5.26 -15.54 -11.46
N THR A 62 -4.06 -15.03 -11.74
CA THR A 62 -2.80 -15.79 -11.62
C THR A 62 -2.01 -15.48 -10.35
N HIS A 63 -2.49 -14.55 -9.52
CA HIS A 63 -1.75 -14.06 -8.35
C HIS A 63 -2.58 -14.11 -7.06
N GLY A 64 -3.89 -13.93 -7.16
CA GLY A 64 -4.80 -13.81 -6.01
C GLY A 64 -5.18 -12.36 -5.74
N ALA A 65 -5.70 -12.11 -4.54
CA ALA A 65 -6.09 -10.76 -4.11
C ALA A 65 -4.85 -9.93 -3.73
N VAL A 66 -4.78 -8.71 -4.23
CA VAL A 66 -3.78 -7.70 -3.87
C VAL A 66 -4.53 -6.48 -3.37
N TYR A 67 -4.14 -5.99 -2.20
CA TYR A 67 -4.67 -4.80 -1.56
C TYR A 67 -3.62 -3.70 -1.54
N TRP A 68 -4.06 -2.45 -1.74
CA TRP A 68 -3.18 -1.31 -1.75
C TRP A 68 -3.78 -0.10 -1.06
N ILE A 69 -2.89 0.72 -0.52
CA ILE A 69 -3.20 1.97 0.16
C ILE A 69 -2.56 3.10 -0.63
N TYR A 70 -3.28 4.20 -0.80
CA TYR A 70 -2.78 5.37 -1.53
C TYR A 70 -3.33 6.69 -0.99
N ASP A 71 -2.58 7.76 -1.24
CA ASP A 71 -2.98 9.14 -0.97
C ASP A 71 -3.83 9.68 -2.14
N PRO A 72 -5.13 9.97 -1.92
CA PRO A 72 -6.04 10.39 -2.99
C PRO A 72 -5.82 11.81 -3.52
N GLU A 73 -5.03 12.66 -2.86
CA GLU A 73 -4.67 13.99 -3.40
C GLU A 73 -3.46 13.92 -4.33
N ARG A 74 -2.65 12.86 -4.22
CA ARG A 74 -1.44 12.66 -5.04
C ARG A 74 -1.63 11.61 -6.13
N LEU A 75 -2.53 10.64 -5.92
CA LEU A 75 -2.82 9.56 -6.87
C LEU A 75 -4.32 9.34 -7.02
N THR A 76 -4.76 9.19 -8.26
CA THR A 76 -6.11 8.68 -8.54
C THR A 76 -6.21 7.18 -8.25
N HIS A 77 -7.44 6.69 -8.08
CA HIS A 77 -7.70 5.26 -7.96
C HIS A 77 -7.16 4.47 -9.16
N GLU A 78 -7.33 4.98 -10.38
CA GLU A 78 -6.89 4.32 -11.61
C GLU A 78 -5.36 4.25 -11.72
N GLU A 79 -4.64 5.29 -11.29
CA GLU A 79 -3.18 5.28 -11.25
C GLU A 79 -2.65 4.31 -10.19
N ALA A 80 -3.21 4.33 -8.97
CA ALA A 80 -2.87 3.36 -7.92
C ALA A 80 -3.16 1.91 -8.35
N ARG A 81 -4.27 1.71 -9.07
CA ARG A 81 -4.61 0.44 -9.71
C ARG A 81 -3.53 0.02 -10.71
N ARG A 82 -3.11 0.93 -11.59
CA ARG A 82 -2.08 0.67 -12.61
C ARG A 82 -0.74 0.30 -11.98
N LEU A 83 -0.35 0.92 -10.86
CA LEU A 83 0.86 0.55 -10.12
C LEU A 83 0.78 -0.89 -9.58
N SER A 84 -0.38 -1.28 -9.04
CA SER A 84 -0.64 -2.67 -8.62
C SER A 84 -0.56 -3.65 -9.80
N ASP A 85 -1.15 -3.31 -10.94
CA ASP A 85 -1.11 -4.12 -12.17
C ASP A 85 0.33 -4.32 -12.66
N GLN A 86 1.14 -3.26 -12.62
CA GLN A 86 2.56 -3.32 -12.98
C GLN A 86 3.34 -4.20 -12.01
N TRP A 87 3.11 -4.06 -10.70
CA TRP A 87 3.75 -4.87 -9.68
C TRP A 87 3.45 -6.36 -9.88
N VAL A 88 2.18 -6.74 -10.07
CA VAL A 88 1.78 -8.13 -10.32
C VAL A 88 2.41 -8.67 -11.61
N SER A 89 2.42 -7.87 -12.67
CA SER A 89 3.03 -8.25 -13.95
C SER A 89 4.53 -8.49 -13.85
N GLN A 90 5.22 -7.78 -12.95
CA GLN A 90 6.65 -7.96 -12.70
C GLN A 90 6.93 -9.13 -11.75
N ALA A 91 6.09 -9.34 -10.73
CA ALA A 91 6.20 -10.46 -9.81
C ALA A 91 6.15 -11.80 -10.55
N GLN A 92 5.27 -11.92 -11.56
CA GLN A 92 5.14 -13.11 -12.41
C GLN A 92 6.33 -13.38 -13.35
N ARG A 93 7.25 -12.42 -13.50
CA ARG A 93 8.45 -12.57 -14.34
C ARG A 93 9.68 -13.03 -13.55
N ARG A 94 9.56 -13.21 -12.23
CA ARG A 94 10.66 -13.72 -11.41
C ARG A 94 10.67 -15.27 -11.51
N PRO A 95 11.80 -15.88 -11.91
CA PRO A 95 11.92 -17.32 -12.06
C PRO A 95 11.84 -18.07 -10.72
#